data_AF-A0A7D6CN25-F1
#
_entry.id   AF-A0A7D6CN25-F1
#
_cell.length_a   1.000
_cell.length_b   1.000
_cell.length_c   1.000
_cell.angle_alpha   90.00
_cell.angle_beta   90.00
_cell.angle_gamma   90.00
#
_symmetry.space_group_name_H-M   'P 1'
#
loop_
_entity.id
_entity.type
_entity.pdbx_description
1 polymer ?
#
loop_
_entity_poly.entity_id
_entity_poly.type
_entity_poly.pdbx_seq_one_letter_code
_entity_poly.pdbx_strand_id
1 'polypeptide(L)'
;MSDGKQLDYETDESTEEQRVSRDDESELPIKEGAVFGAIAVLATYLTHLLLTIMTTARISPEAGVVGSGEDASYVVTDMVASWKAAGWSYLSAFGSGFEAEGESAVLSAVPNHGTAFVNGPFGLSDLFLFLVTLGGIVAAGYGIARYTETDTATEAVKTSLTVVPAYLVFAAIAAVMMTHTFTEDPAITAFIGEATGHANAAVGLEVSDIVTENGYSDIAFGPSTSSAILLAGLVVPAILAAIGGVLTKPRDALETVMAKVQ
;
A
#
# COMPACT_ATOMS: atom_id res chain seq x y z
N MET A 1 -45.12 43.85 -54.88
CA MET A 1 -43.90 43.10 -54.52
C MET A 1 -43.63 43.32 -53.04
N SER A 2 -44.11 42.39 -52.22
CA SER A 2 -43.78 42.20 -50.80
C SER A 2 -44.25 40.78 -50.50
N ASP A 3 -43.33 39.82 -50.57
CA ASP A 3 -43.58 38.39 -50.41
C ASP A 3 -43.63 38.08 -48.92
N GLY A 4 -44.84 38.01 -48.37
CA GLY A 4 -45.10 37.50 -47.02
C GLY A 4 -45.16 35.99 -47.05
N LYS A 5 -44.05 35.31 -46.74
CA LYS A 5 -44.07 33.88 -46.40
C LYS A 5 -44.43 33.70 -44.93
N GLN A 6 -45.69 33.35 -44.68
CA GLN A 6 -46.08 32.59 -43.50
C GLN A 6 -45.49 31.18 -43.64
N LEU A 7 -44.72 30.74 -42.64
CA LEU A 7 -44.39 29.34 -42.45
C LEU A 7 -45.08 28.91 -41.16
N ASP A 8 -46.25 28.29 -41.32
CA ASP A 8 -46.78 27.34 -40.36
C ASP A 8 -45.77 26.18 -40.28
N TYR A 9 -45.25 25.92 -39.09
CA TYR A 9 -44.73 24.61 -38.76
C TYR A 9 -45.54 24.06 -37.61
N GLU A 10 -46.17 22.93 -37.95
CA GLU A 10 -47.00 22.09 -37.13
C GLU A 10 -46.24 21.62 -35.88
N THR A 11 -47.02 21.50 -34.82
CA THR A 11 -46.66 20.96 -33.54
C THR A 11 -46.38 19.47 -33.67
N ASP A 12 -45.12 19.07 -33.86
CA ASP A 12 -44.69 17.70 -33.62
C ASP A 12 -44.43 17.51 -32.12
N GLU A 13 -45.54 17.25 -31.41
CA GLU A 13 -45.52 16.37 -30.24
C GLU A 13 -44.93 15.00 -30.66
N SER A 14 -44.24 14.34 -29.73
CA SER A 14 -43.65 12.98 -29.84
C SER A 14 -42.19 12.87 -30.32
N THR A 15 -41.29 13.69 -29.79
CA THR A 15 -40.02 13.09 -29.33
C THR A 15 -40.31 12.47 -27.97
N GLU A 16 -40.84 11.24 -28.00
CA GLU A 16 -40.79 10.35 -26.85
C GLU A 16 -39.35 10.39 -26.37
N GLU A 17 -39.17 11.02 -25.20
CA GLU A 17 -38.05 10.74 -24.34
C GLU A 17 -38.00 9.22 -24.26
N GLN A 18 -37.05 8.62 -25.00
CA GLN A 18 -36.54 7.31 -24.68
C GLN A 18 -35.82 7.48 -23.35
N ARG A 19 -36.60 7.73 -22.28
CA ARG A 19 -36.31 7.27 -20.94
C ARG A 19 -36.19 5.78 -21.09
N VAL A 20 -34.98 5.37 -21.46
CA VAL A 20 -34.48 4.05 -21.15
C VAL A 20 -34.87 3.89 -19.70
N SER A 21 -35.84 2.99 -19.47
CA SER A 21 -36.17 2.45 -18.18
C SER A 21 -34.83 2.01 -17.61
N ARG A 22 -34.23 2.88 -16.78
CA ARG A 22 -33.09 2.53 -15.95
C ARG A 22 -33.74 1.57 -14.97
N ASP A 23 -33.66 0.28 -15.28
CA ASP A 23 -33.95 -0.74 -14.30
C ASP A 23 -33.05 -0.40 -13.10
N ASP A 24 -33.72 0.05 -12.03
CA ASP A 24 -33.20 0.53 -10.76
C ASP A 24 -32.56 -0.61 -9.96
N GLU A 25 -31.65 -1.37 -10.56
CA GLU A 25 -30.59 -2.00 -9.80
C GLU A 25 -29.39 -1.06 -9.87
N SER A 26 -29.24 -0.26 -8.80
CA SER A 26 -28.08 0.59 -8.54
C SER A 26 -26.80 -0.27 -8.58
N GLU A 27 -26.26 -0.47 -9.78
CA GLU A 27 -24.99 -1.15 -9.98
C GLU A 27 -23.90 -0.27 -9.35
N LEU A 28 -23.16 -0.86 -8.41
CA LEU A 28 -22.02 -0.17 -7.80
C LEU A 28 -21.00 0.18 -8.90
N PRO A 29 -20.37 1.37 -8.83
CA PRO A 29 -19.41 1.85 -9.84
C PRO A 29 -18.04 1.17 -9.67
N ILE A 30 -18.02 -0.16 -9.83
CA ILE A 30 -16.85 -1.00 -9.53
C ILE A 30 -15.68 -0.66 -10.47
N LYS A 31 -15.95 -0.34 -11.74
CA LYS A 31 -14.91 -0.03 -12.73
C LYS A 31 -14.22 1.29 -12.39
N GLU A 32 -15.00 2.32 -12.13
CA GLU A 32 -14.53 3.64 -11.77
C GLU A 32 -13.79 3.57 -10.42
N GLY A 33 -14.36 2.88 -9.43
CA GLY A 33 -13.71 2.59 -8.16
C GLY A 33 -12.33 1.97 -8.30
N ALA A 34 -12.22 0.92 -9.13
CA ALA A 34 -10.96 0.26 -9.40
C ALA A 34 -9.92 1.21 -10.02
N VAL A 35 -10.34 2.12 -10.92
CA VAL A 35 -9.45 3.12 -11.51
C VAL A 35 -8.95 4.12 -10.46
N PHE A 36 -9.84 4.69 -9.65
CA PHE A 36 -9.45 5.62 -8.57
C PHE A 36 -8.53 4.93 -7.55
N GLY A 37 -8.85 3.70 -7.16
CA GLY A 37 -8.02 2.89 -6.27
C GLY A 37 -6.64 2.61 -6.87
N ALA A 38 -6.57 2.18 -8.14
CA ALA A 38 -5.31 1.90 -8.81
C ALA A 38 -4.42 3.13 -8.94
N ILE A 39 -5.00 4.29 -9.30
CA ILE A 39 -4.26 5.56 -9.38
C ILE A 39 -3.69 5.92 -8.00
N ALA A 40 -4.48 5.80 -6.93
CA ALA A 40 -4.03 6.12 -5.60
C ALA A 40 -2.94 5.16 -5.10
N VAL A 41 -3.09 3.85 -5.32
CA VAL A 41 -2.05 2.85 -5.04
C VAL A 41 -0.76 3.17 -5.78
N LEU A 42 -0.82 3.42 -7.09
CA LEU A 42 0.36 3.72 -7.89
C LEU A 42 1.03 5.02 -7.44
N ALA A 43 0.27 6.09 -7.24
CA ALA A 43 0.82 7.38 -6.81
C ALA A 43 1.51 7.27 -5.45
N THR A 44 0.89 6.57 -4.49
CA THR A 44 1.45 6.38 -3.15
C THR A 44 2.68 5.46 -3.21
N TYR A 45 2.60 4.30 -3.85
CA TYR A 45 3.76 3.41 -4.01
C TYR A 45 4.94 4.07 -4.73
N LEU A 46 4.70 4.83 -5.81
CA LEU A 46 5.76 5.56 -6.51
C LEU A 46 6.40 6.64 -5.62
N THR A 47 5.63 7.24 -4.71
CA THR A 47 6.17 8.16 -3.70
C THR A 47 7.10 7.43 -2.73
N HIS A 48 6.69 6.25 -2.25
CA HIS A 48 7.55 5.38 -1.42
C HIS A 48 8.81 4.94 -2.17
N LEU A 49 8.69 4.59 -3.45
CA LEU A 49 9.81 4.20 -4.30
C LEU A 49 10.81 5.33 -4.46
N LEU A 50 10.32 6.53 -4.77
CA LEU A 50 11.16 7.70 -4.92
C LEU A 50 11.96 8.00 -3.65
N LEU A 51 11.30 8.03 -2.49
CA LEU A 51 11.97 8.29 -1.21
C LEU A 51 12.94 7.16 -0.85
N THR A 52 12.58 5.90 -1.10
CA THR A 52 13.46 4.74 -0.88
C THR A 52 14.72 4.84 -1.72
N ILE A 53 14.62 5.24 -2.99
CA ILE A 53 15.80 5.46 -3.85
C ILE A 53 16.70 6.55 -3.25
N MET A 54 16.13 7.66 -2.77
CA MET A 54 16.91 8.73 -2.14
C MET A 54 17.60 8.27 -0.86
N THR A 55 16.92 7.46 -0.04
CA THR A 55 17.47 6.89 1.19
C THR A 55 18.56 5.88 0.92
N THR A 56 18.35 4.97 -0.04
CA THR A 56 19.32 3.96 -0.46
C THR A 56 20.63 4.59 -0.93
N ALA A 57 20.57 5.75 -1.59
CA ALA A 57 21.77 6.48 -2.02
C ALA A 57 22.68 6.98 -0.88
N ARG A 58 22.21 6.90 0.39
CA ARG A 58 22.94 7.35 1.58
C ARG A 58 23.37 6.19 2.49
N ILE A 59 23.02 4.96 2.14
CA ILE A 59 23.29 3.77 2.94
C ILE A 59 24.41 2.98 2.27
N SER A 60 25.30 2.43 3.09
CA SER A 60 26.35 1.52 2.62
C SER A 60 25.89 0.08 2.79
N PRO A 61 26.26 -0.83 1.87
CA PRO A 61 26.03 -2.25 2.06
C PRO A 61 26.82 -2.79 3.25
N GLU A 62 26.33 -3.87 3.82
CA GLU A 62 26.99 -4.66 4.85
C GLU A 62 28.24 -5.31 4.23
N ALA A 63 29.29 -5.42 5.03
CA ALA A 63 30.53 -6.02 4.58
C ALA A 63 31.25 -6.72 5.74
N GLY A 64 31.89 -7.83 5.44
CA GLY A 64 32.56 -8.65 6.45
C GLY A 64 33.62 -9.56 5.85
N VAL A 65 34.45 -10.13 6.73
CA VAL A 65 35.44 -11.14 6.35
C VAL A 65 34.81 -12.52 6.49
N VAL A 66 34.84 -13.30 5.42
CA VAL A 66 34.32 -14.68 5.37
C VAL A 66 35.48 -15.66 5.24
N GLY A 67 35.42 -16.78 5.96
CA GLY A 67 36.50 -17.78 6.03
C GLY A 67 37.50 -17.54 7.16
N SER A 68 38.51 -18.40 7.25
CA SER A 68 39.53 -18.35 8.30
C SER A 68 40.93 -18.59 7.73
N GLY A 69 41.95 -17.92 8.27
CA GLY A 69 43.34 -18.12 7.87
C GLY A 69 43.66 -17.48 6.51
N GLU A 70 44.42 -18.19 5.67
CA GLU A 70 44.88 -17.68 4.37
C GLU A 70 43.75 -17.62 3.32
N ASP A 71 42.64 -18.32 3.53
CA ASP A 71 41.46 -18.35 2.65
C ASP A 71 40.43 -17.25 3.00
N ALA A 72 40.73 -16.40 3.99
CA ALA A 72 39.84 -15.32 4.40
C ALA A 72 39.67 -14.29 3.27
N SER A 73 38.42 -13.99 2.92
CA SER A 73 38.08 -13.02 1.87
C SER A 73 37.16 -11.94 2.40
N TYR A 74 37.34 -10.70 1.90
CA TYR A 74 36.45 -9.59 2.23
C TYR A 74 35.25 -9.60 1.27
N VAL A 75 34.05 -9.73 1.82
CA VAL A 75 32.80 -9.80 1.07
C VAL A 75 31.98 -8.54 1.34
N VAL A 76 31.58 -7.87 0.25
CA VAL A 76 30.59 -6.79 0.28
C VAL A 76 29.27 -7.37 -0.23
N THR A 77 28.22 -7.15 0.53
CA THR A 77 26.90 -7.74 0.27
C THR A 77 26.09 -6.89 -0.70
N ASP A 78 25.10 -7.49 -1.35
CA ASP A 78 24.21 -6.76 -2.24
C ASP A 78 23.15 -5.96 -1.47
N MET A 79 22.83 -4.78 -2.00
CA MET A 79 21.72 -3.97 -1.49
C MET A 79 20.37 -4.60 -1.86
N VAL A 80 19.39 -4.53 -0.96
CA VAL A 80 18.01 -4.91 -1.29
C VAL A 80 17.51 -4.03 -2.44
N ALA A 81 16.95 -4.66 -3.47
CA ALA A 81 16.38 -3.94 -4.61
C ALA A 81 15.37 -2.88 -4.14
N SER A 82 15.54 -1.64 -4.61
CA SER A 82 14.80 -0.48 -4.11
C SER A 82 13.28 -0.63 -4.21
N TRP A 83 12.76 -1.37 -5.18
CA TRP A 83 11.33 -1.64 -5.32
C TRP A 83 10.79 -2.59 -4.22
N LYS A 84 11.58 -3.56 -3.75
CA LYS A 84 11.21 -4.40 -2.60
C LYS A 84 11.20 -3.58 -1.32
N ALA A 85 12.28 -2.82 -1.10
CA ALA A 85 12.41 -1.91 0.05
C ALA A 85 11.30 -0.83 0.10
N ALA A 86 10.92 -0.29 -1.06
CA ALA A 86 9.81 0.65 -1.18
C ALA A 86 8.47 0.00 -0.86
N GLY A 87 8.30 -1.25 -1.30
CA GLY A 87 7.20 -2.13 -0.94
C GLY A 87 7.05 -2.34 0.56
N TRP A 88 8.16 -2.66 1.23
CA TRP A 88 8.18 -2.79 2.69
C TRP A 88 7.78 -1.48 3.37
N SER A 89 8.36 -0.36 2.92
CA SER A 89 8.00 0.97 3.38
C SER A 89 6.52 1.30 3.15
N TYR A 90 5.94 0.87 2.03
CA TYR A 90 4.53 1.08 1.73
C TYR A 90 3.64 0.27 2.68
N LEU A 91 3.90 -1.02 2.81
CA LEU A 91 3.12 -1.93 3.66
C LEU A 91 3.22 -1.56 5.15
N SER A 92 4.36 -1.05 5.61
CA SER A 92 4.54 -0.59 6.99
C SER A 92 3.67 0.62 7.33
N ALA A 93 3.32 1.47 6.35
CA ALA A 93 2.41 2.60 6.57
C ALA A 93 0.98 2.16 6.97
N PHE A 94 0.61 0.91 6.66
CA PHE A 94 -0.65 0.28 7.07
C PHE A 94 -0.54 -0.49 8.39
N GLY A 95 0.65 -0.52 9.00
CA GLY A 95 0.95 -1.36 10.16
C GLY A 95 1.12 -2.85 9.82
N SER A 96 1.41 -3.20 8.57
CA SER A 96 1.73 -4.58 8.20
C SER A 96 3.04 -5.00 8.85
N GLY A 97 3.08 -6.21 9.41
CA GLY A 97 4.27 -6.81 9.98
C GLY A 97 5.16 -7.46 8.93
N PHE A 98 6.35 -7.89 9.37
CA PHE A 98 7.32 -8.60 8.54
C PHE A 98 7.67 -9.92 9.18
N GLU A 99 8.08 -10.87 8.34
CA GLU A 99 8.47 -12.21 8.76
C GLU A 99 9.81 -12.57 8.13
N ALA A 100 10.61 -13.35 8.85
CA ALA A 100 11.78 -14.03 8.34
C ALA A 100 11.68 -15.50 8.70
N GLU A 101 11.70 -16.40 7.70
CA GLU A 101 11.51 -17.85 7.90
C GLU A 101 10.26 -18.21 8.75
N GLY A 102 9.22 -17.39 8.68
CA GLY A 102 7.97 -17.55 9.44
C GLY A 102 7.97 -16.93 10.84
N GLU A 103 9.10 -16.40 11.32
CA GLU A 103 9.20 -15.69 12.59
C GLU A 103 9.01 -14.19 12.42
N SER A 104 8.44 -13.54 13.45
CA SER A 104 8.22 -12.09 13.43
C SER A 104 9.54 -11.33 13.31
N ALA A 105 9.60 -10.44 12.32
CA ALA A 105 10.78 -9.64 12.03
C ALA A 105 10.52 -8.14 12.10
N VAL A 106 11.54 -7.39 12.48
CA VAL A 106 11.51 -5.93 12.61
C VAL A 106 12.26 -5.34 11.43
N LEU A 107 11.51 -4.63 10.57
CA LEU A 107 12.05 -3.98 9.38
C LEU A 107 13.27 -3.09 9.70
N SER A 108 13.30 -2.50 10.90
CA SER A 108 14.33 -1.55 11.26
C SER A 108 15.73 -2.14 11.46
N ALA A 109 15.80 -3.45 11.67
CA ALA A 109 17.02 -4.19 11.97
C ALA A 109 17.51 -5.04 10.79
N VAL A 110 16.77 -5.03 9.67
CA VAL A 110 17.11 -5.80 8.47
C VAL A 110 18.42 -5.25 7.88
N PRO A 111 19.42 -6.04 7.51
CA PRO A 111 20.63 -5.55 6.86
C PRO A 111 20.34 -5.08 5.43
N ASN A 112 21.17 -4.18 4.89
CA ASN A 112 21.10 -3.71 3.49
C ASN A 112 19.75 -3.12 3.07
N HIS A 113 18.93 -2.73 4.03
CA HIS A 113 17.60 -2.22 3.74
C HIS A 113 17.70 -0.72 3.41
N GLY A 114 17.19 -0.33 2.26
CA GLY A 114 17.14 1.07 1.81
C GLY A 114 15.91 1.85 2.26
N THR A 115 15.07 1.29 3.14
CA THR A 115 13.68 1.76 3.32
C THR A 115 13.61 3.15 3.94
N ALA A 116 12.61 3.93 3.50
CA ALA A 116 12.41 5.29 3.96
C ALA A 116 11.95 5.40 5.44
N PHE A 117 11.38 4.34 6.03
CA PHE A 117 10.78 4.34 7.38
C PHE A 117 11.75 4.06 8.54
N VAL A 118 13.01 3.74 8.25
CA VAL A 118 13.90 3.16 9.26
C VAL A 118 15.16 3.99 9.53
N ASN A 119 15.62 4.79 8.57
CA ASN A 119 16.99 5.32 8.60
C ASN A 119 17.09 6.75 9.16
N GLY A 120 16.84 6.90 10.47
CA GLY A 120 17.43 7.98 11.28
C GLY A 120 16.58 9.24 11.52
N PRO A 121 17.08 10.16 12.37
CA PRO A 121 16.28 11.09 13.15
C PRO A 121 15.90 12.34 12.35
N PHE A 122 14.86 12.24 11.52
CA PHE A 122 13.97 13.33 11.11
C PHE A 122 12.68 12.69 10.59
N GLY A 123 11.81 12.28 11.52
CA GLY A 123 10.48 11.68 11.31
C GLY A 123 9.44 12.60 10.64
N LEU A 124 9.86 13.27 9.56
CA LEU A 124 9.02 13.99 8.62
C LEU A 124 8.81 13.17 7.35
N SER A 125 9.79 12.39 6.88
CA SER A 125 9.60 11.47 5.75
C SER A 125 8.57 10.40 6.07
N ASP A 126 8.65 9.82 7.26
CA ASP A 126 7.76 8.75 7.70
C ASP A 126 6.35 9.28 7.88
N LEU A 127 6.22 10.43 8.55
CA LEU A 127 4.95 11.13 8.68
C LEU A 127 4.39 11.52 7.31
N PHE A 128 5.22 12.04 6.41
CA PHE A 128 4.80 12.40 5.06
C PHE A 128 4.31 11.18 4.28
N LEU A 129 5.05 10.09 4.25
CA LEU A 129 4.67 8.85 3.56
C LEU A 129 3.41 8.24 4.16
N PHE A 130 3.28 8.26 5.49
CA PHE A 130 2.07 7.86 6.19
C PHE A 130 0.87 8.72 5.76
N LEU A 131 1.01 10.05 5.80
CA LEU A 131 -0.05 10.99 5.42
C LEU A 131 -0.42 10.88 3.94
N VAL A 132 0.55 10.73 3.05
CA VAL A 132 0.33 10.53 1.61
C VAL A 132 -0.40 9.22 1.36
N THR A 133 -0.02 8.15 2.06
CA THR A 133 -0.65 6.84 1.89
C THR A 133 -2.08 6.84 2.38
N LEU A 134 -2.31 7.23 3.64
CA LEU A 134 -3.66 7.24 4.20
C LEU A 134 -4.54 8.30 3.53
N GLY A 135 -3.97 9.50 3.31
CA GLY A 135 -4.64 10.60 2.61
C GLY A 135 -4.98 10.25 1.16
N GLY A 136 -4.13 9.49 0.48
CA GLY A 136 -4.39 8.99 -0.88
C GLY A 136 -5.63 8.10 -0.95
N ILE A 137 -5.83 7.22 0.05
CA ILE A 137 -7.02 6.37 0.13
C ILE A 137 -8.27 7.21 0.39
N VAL A 138 -8.19 8.12 1.37
CA VAL A 138 -9.31 9.02 1.70
C VAL A 138 -9.68 9.85 0.47
N ALA A 139 -8.69 10.38 -0.24
CA ALA A 139 -8.89 11.15 -1.46
C ALA A 139 -9.50 10.31 -2.59
N ALA A 140 -9.10 9.04 -2.74
CA ALA A 140 -9.70 8.13 -3.72
C ALA A 140 -11.18 7.86 -3.38
N GLY A 141 -11.48 7.53 -2.11
CA GLY A 141 -12.84 7.30 -1.63
C GLY A 141 -13.73 8.54 -1.80
N TYR A 142 -13.23 9.71 -1.45
CA TYR A 142 -13.90 10.99 -1.68
C TYR A 142 -14.11 11.27 -3.18
N GLY A 143 -13.07 11.04 -3.98
CA GLY A 143 -13.07 11.28 -5.43
C GLY A 143 -14.15 10.48 -6.14
N ILE A 144 -14.26 9.18 -5.85
CA ILE A 144 -15.27 8.33 -6.50
C ILE A 144 -16.70 8.66 -6.03
N ALA A 145 -16.91 8.91 -4.74
CA ALA A 145 -18.22 9.29 -4.21
C ALA A 145 -18.69 10.63 -4.78
N ARG A 146 -17.75 11.56 -5.01
CA ARG A 146 -18.04 12.84 -5.65
C ARG A 146 -18.29 12.71 -7.16
N TYR A 147 -17.51 11.87 -7.84
CA TYR A 147 -17.63 11.63 -9.29
C TYR A 147 -18.97 10.99 -9.68
N THR A 148 -19.49 10.11 -8.82
CA THR A 148 -20.75 9.39 -9.04
C THR A 148 -21.97 10.10 -8.48
N GLU A 149 -21.79 11.31 -7.93
CA GLU A 149 -22.87 12.17 -7.44
C GLU A 149 -23.82 11.49 -6.43
N THR A 150 -23.29 10.62 -5.57
CA THR A 150 -24.09 9.87 -4.58
C THR A 150 -25.07 10.76 -3.79
N ASP A 151 -26.28 10.26 -3.54
CA ASP A 151 -27.34 11.06 -2.93
C ASP A 151 -27.26 11.03 -1.41
N THR A 152 -26.90 9.86 -0.84
CA THR A 152 -26.89 9.63 0.61
C THR A 152 -25.51 9.24 1.14
N ALA A 153 -25.27 9.42 2.45
CA ALA A 153 -24.03 8.97 3.10
C ALA A 153 -23.80 7.45 2.98
N THR A 154 -24.86 6.64 2.99
CA THR A 154 -24.75 5.17 2.85
C THR A 154 -24.30 4.78 1.45
N GLU A 155 -24.85 5.44 0.42
CA GLU A 155 -24.44 5.25 -0.96
C GLU A 155 -23.00 5.72 -1.19
N ALA A 156 -22.65 6.89 -0.64
CA ALA A 156 -21.27 7.40 -0.67
C ALA A 156 -20.28 6.37 -0.11
N VAL A 157 -20.57 5.76 1.04
CA VAL A 157 -19.73 4.71 1.62
C VAL A 157 -19.62 3.49 0.71
N LYS A 158 -20.75 2.96 0.21
CA LYS A 158 -20.73 1.77 -0.68
C LYS A 158 -19.93 2.04 -1.94
N THR A 159 -20.11 3.20 -2.54
CA THR A 159 -19.37 3.65 -3.71
C THR A 159 -17.90 3.81 -3.40
N SER A 160 -17.52 4.44 -2.28
CA SER A 160 -16.10 4.56 -1.92
C SER A 160 -15.42 3.21 -1.67
N LEU A 161 -16.13 2.21 -1.15
CA LEU A 161 -15.56 0.86 -0.95
C LEU A 161 -15.17 0.16 -2.25
N THR A 162 -15.64 0.63 -3.41
CA THR A 162 -15.23 0.09 -4.72
C THR A 162 -13.75 0.33 -5.06
N VAL A 163 -13.04 1.19 -4.32
CA VAL A 163 -11.58 1.38 -4.49
C VAL A 163 -10.75 0.26 -3.83
N VAL A 164 -11.31 -0.44 -2.84
CA VAL A 164 -10.60 -1.43 -2.00
C VAL A 164 -10.01 -2.60 -2.79
N PRO A 165 -10.68 -3.17 -3.81
CA PRO A 165 -10.11 -4.27 -4.59
C PRO A 165 -8.73 -3.97 -5.20
N ALA A 166 -8.45 -2.72 -5.59
CA ALA A 166 -7.14 -2.34 -6.11
C ALA A 166 -6.04 -2.47 -5.04
N TYR A 167 -6.33 -2.07 -3.80
CA TYR A 167 -5.42 -2.22 -2.67
C TYR A 167 -5.22 -3.70 -2.31
N LEU A 168 -6.28 -4.49 -2.33
CA LEU A 168 -6.21 -5.93 -2.07
C LEU A 168 -5.30 -6.65 -3.07
N VAL A 169 -5.48 -6.38 -4.36
CA VAL A 169 -4.64 -6.96 -5.41
C VAL A 169 -3.19 -6.53 -5.24
N PHE A 170 -2.94 -5.25 -4.99
CA PHE A 170 -1.58 -4.76 -4.78
C PHE A 170 -0.92 -5.37 -3.54
N ALA A 171 -1.63 -5.45 -2.42
CA ALA A 171 -1.12 -6.04 -1.18
C ALA A 171 -0.79 -7.53 -1.36
N ALA A 172 -1.61 -8.28 -2.09
CA ALA A 172 -1.32 -9.68 -2.40
C ALA A 172 -0.08 -9.85 -3.28
N ILE A 173 0.07 -9.01 -4.31
CA ILE A 173 1.28 -9.00 -5.16
C ILE A 173 2.51 -8.63 -4.33
N ALA A 174 2.39 -7.59 -3.50
CA ALA A 174 3.47 -7.10 -2.65
C ALA A 174 3.92 -8.15 -1.64
N ALA A 175 2.98 -8.83 -0.96
CA ALA A 175 3.27 -9.88 0.01
C ALA A 175 4.13 -11.01 -0.57
N VAL A 176 3.91 -11.38 -1.83
CA VAL A 176 4.65 -12.48 -2.48
C VAL A 176 5.92 -12.00 -3.16
N MET A 177 5.83 -10.92 -3.94
CA MET A 177 6.93 -10.49 -4.81
C MET A 177 8.03 -9.74 -4.05
N MET A 178 7.71 -9.13 -2.91
CA MET A 178 8.65 -8.28 -2.18
C MET A 178 9.45 -9.03 -1.12
N THR A 179 9.37 -10.36 -1.06
CA THR A 179 10.28 -11.18 -0.26
C THR A 179 11.69 -11.14 -0.85
N HIS A 180 12.70 -10.98 0.01
CA HIS A 180 14.12 -10.99 -0.33
C HIS A 180 14.82 -12.10 0.44
N THR A 181 15.74 -12.79 -0.22
CA THR A 181 16.54 -13.87 0.36
C THR A 181 17.96 -13.37 0.55
N PHE A 182 18.42 -13.34 1.79
CA PHE A 182 19.80 -13.07 2.14
C PHE A 182 20.60 -14.36 2.06
N THR A 183 21.71 -14.34 1.33
CA THR A 183 22.54 -15.53 1.05
C THR A 183 23.98 -15.38 1.52
N GLU A 184 24.40 -14.15 1.77
CA GLU A 184 25.77 -13.80 2.11
C GLU A 184 25.98 -13.81 3.63
N ASP A 185 27.02 -14.53 4.09
CA ASP A 185 27.36 -14.67 5.51
C ASP A 185 27.38 -13.35 6.29
N PRO A 186 27.96 -12.23 5.79
CA PRO A 186 27.94 -10.97 6.53
C PRO A 186 26.52 -10.41 6.70
N ALA A 187 25.65 -10.55 5.69
CA ALA A 187 24.26 -10.10 5.77
C ALA A 187 23.48 -10.97 6.76
N ILE A 188 23.63 -12.30 6.68
CA ILE A 188 22.96 -13.23 7.61
C ILE A 188 23.40 -12.99 9.06
N THR A 189 24.71 -12.80 9.27
CA THR A 189 25.26 -12.52 10.60
C THR A 189 24.75 -11.18 11.14
N ALA A 190 24.68 -10.14 10.30
CA ALA A 190 24.11 -8.85 10.66
C ALA A 190 22.60 -8.94 10.96
N PHE A 191 21.88 -9.79 10.22
CA PHE A 191 20.45 -10.05 10.40
C PHE A 191 20.14 -10.62 11.79
N ILE A 192 20.92 -11.60 12.25
CA ILE A 192 20.68 -12.29 13.52
C ILE A 192 21.23 -11.49 14.72
N GLY A 193 22.11 -10.51 14.47
CA GLY A 193 22.60 -9.55 15.46
C GLY A 193 23.71 -10.08 16.40
N GLU A 194 24.06 -11.36 16.33
CA GLU A 194 24.92 -12.02 17.33
C GLU A 194 26.40 -11.59 17.26
N ALA A 195 26.93 -11.23 16.09
CA ALA A 195 28.34 -10.84 15.94
C ALA A 195 28.59 -9.32 15.96
N THR A 196 27.56 -8.49 15.78
CA THR A 196 27.72 -7.05 15.53
C THR A 196 27.17 -6.16 16.65
N GLY A 197 26.55 -6.74 17.69
CA GLY A 197 25.92 -5.98 18.78
C GLY A 197 24.67 -5.21 18.35
N HIS A 198 24.11 -5.52 17.17
CA HIS A 198 22.84 -4.99 16.68
C HIS A 198 21.67 -5.81 17.21
N ALA A 199 20.47 -5.21 17.19
CA ALA A 199 19.25 -5.94 17.52
C ALA A 199 18.99 -7.03 16.47
N ASN A 200 18.70 -8.26 16.90
CA ASN A 200 18.25 -9.32 16.02
C ASN A 200 17.00 -8.87 15.24
N ALA A 201 17.06 -8.95 13.92
CA ALA A 201 15.95 -8.57 13.05
C ALA A 201 14.77 -9.54 13.15
N ALA A 202 14.98 -10.81 13.49
CA ALA A 202 13.92 -11.79 13.73
C ALA A 202 13.98 -12.33 15.15
N VAL A 203 13.01 -11.92 15.98
CA VAL A 203 13.04 -12.13 17.44
C VAL A 203 13.05 -13.61 17.83
N GLY A 204 12.52 -14.49 16.97
CA GLY A 204 12.44 -15.93 17.19
C GLY A 204 13.51 -16.78 16.49
N LEU A 205 14.36 -16.22 15.63
CA LEU A 205 15.41 -17.00 14.95
C LEU A 205 16.62 -17.15 15.86
N GLU A 206 16.99 -18.38 16.18
CA GLU A 206 18.24 -18.70 16.87
C GLU A 206 19.35 -19.03 15.87
N VAL A 207 20.61 -18.76 16.23
CA VAL A 207 21.76 -19.05 15.36
C VAL A 207 21.89 -20.55 15.05
N SER A 208 21.48 -21.42 15.96
CA SER A 208 21.45 -22.86 15.73
C SER A 208 20.48 -23.31 14.64
N ASP A 209 19.47 -22.49 14.31
CA ASP A 209 18.49 -22.81 13.27
C ASP A 209 19.03 -22.51 11.85
N ILE A 210 20.12 -21.74 11.78
CA ILE A 210 20.64 -21.12 10.55
C ILE A 210 22.07 -21.59 10.27
N VAL A 211 22.82 -22.00 11.28
CA VAL A 211 24.17 -22.55 11.11
C VAL A 211 24.07 -24.03 10.70
N THR A 212 24.59 -24.33 9.52
CA THR A 212 24.71 -25.69 8.97
C THR A 212 26.18 -26.12 8.90
N GLU A 213 26.44 -27.41 8.62
CA GLU A 213 27.81 -27.94 8.44
C GLU A 213 28.60 -27.24 7.32
N ASN A 214 27.91 -26.52 6.41
CA ASN A 214 28.52 -25.83 5.26
C ASN A 214 28.50 -24.29 5.37
N GLY A 215 28.15 -23.72 6.54
CA GLY A 215 28.00 -22.28 6.73
C GLY A 215 26.57 -21.88 7.09
N TYR A 216 26.18 -20.63 6.84
CA TYR A 216 24.82 -20.17 7.12
C TYR A 216 23.83 -20.61 6.04
N SER A 217 22.60 -20.95 6.43
CA SER A 217 21.48 -21.11 5.51
C SER A 217 20.93 -19.76 5.09
N ASP A 218 20.39 -19.71 3.87
CA ASP A 218 19.67 -18.56 3.35
C ASP A 218 18.53 -18.13 4.29
N ILE A 219 18.27 -16.81 4.36
CA ILE A 219 17.15 -16.24 5.14
C ILE A 219 16.21 -15.49 4.19
N ALA A 220 14.99 -15.98 4.04
CA ALA A 220 13.90 -15.31 3.34
C ALA A 220 13.17 -14.34 4.29
N PHE A 221 13.32 -13.05 4.03
CA PHE A 221 12.64 -11.96 4.72
C PHE A 221 11.63 -11.27 3.81
N GLY A 222 10.41 -11.03 4.31
CA GLY A 222 9.39 -10.34 3.55
C GLY A 222 8.22 -9.85 4.40
N PRO A 223 7.22 -9.21 3.77
CA PRO A 223 6.00 -8.84 4.47
C PRO A 223 5.27 -10.08 4.97
N SER A 224 4.73 -10.02 6.20
CA SER A 224 3.82 -11.04 6.69
C SER A 224 2.59 -11.07 5.79
N THR A 225 2.39 -12.19 5.08
CA THR A 225 1.35 -12.31 4.05
C THR A 225 -0.04 -12.05 4.62
N SER A 226 -0.29 -12.55 5.84
CA SER A 226 -1.57 -12.37 6.53
C SER A 226 -1.83 -10.90 6.85
N SER A 227 -0.85 -10.21 7.45
CA SER A 227 -1.00 -8.81 7.84
C SER A 227 -1.07 -7.88 6.62
N ALA A 228 -0.28 -8.16 5.56
CA ALA A 228 -0.30 -7.36 4.34
C ALA A 228 -1.67 -7.44 3.65
N ILE A 229 -2.22 -8.64 3.47
CA ILE A 229 -3.53 -8.82 2.82
C ILE A 229 -4.64 -8.24 3.70
N LEU A 230 -4.64 -8.51 5.00
CA LEU A 230 -5.72 -8.08 5.89
C LEU A 230 -5.67 -6.58 6.18
N LEU A 231 -4.53 -6.04 6.62
CA LEU A 231 -4.42 -4.65 7.02
C LEU A 231 -4.29 -3.74 5.79
N ALA A 232 -3.27 -3.96 4.95
CA ALA A 232 -2.99 -3.09 3.80
C ALA A 232 -3.92 -3.36 2.61
N GLY A 233 -4.44 -4.57 2.45
CA GLY A 233 -5.32 -4.94 1.35
C GLY A 233 -6.81 -4.68 1.61
N LEU A 234 -7.26 -4.76 2.87
CA LEU A 234 -8.69 -4.77 3.18
C LEU A 234 -9.08 -3.75 4.26
N VAL A 235 -8.64 -3.96 5.50
CA VAL A 235 -9.18 -3.24 6.68
C VAL A 235 -8.89 -1.75 6.62
N VAL A 236 -7.63 -1.36 6.47
CA VAL A 236 -7.25 0.05 6.46
C VAL A 236 -7.79 0.76 5.21
N PRO A 237 -7.65 0.22 3.98
CA PRO A 237 -8.28 0.82 2.81
C PRO A 237 -9.80 0.97 2.93
N ALA A 238 -10.51 -0.04 3.44
CA ALA A 238 -11.97 0.01 3.57
C ALA A 238 -12.42 1.11 4.52
N ILE A 239 -11.79 1.21 5.70
CA ILE A 239 -12.11 2.24 6.70
C ILE A 239 -11.85 3.63 6.13
N LEU A 240 -10.67 3.83 5.52
CA LEU A 240 -10.27 5.15 5.01
C LEU A 240 -11.04 5.56 3.76
N ALA A 241 -11.35 4.62 2.87
CA ALA A 241 -12.20 4.87 1.71
C ALA A 241 -13.61 5.27 2.16
N ALA A 242 -14.18 4.55 3.13
CA ALA A 242 -15.48 4.89 3.71
C ALA A 242 -15.48 6.29 4.36
N ILE A 243 -14.41 6.66 5.09
CA ILE A 243 -14.23 8.02 5.61
C ILE A 243 -14.22 9.04 4.46
N GLY A 244 -13.47 8.77 3.38
CA GLY A 244 -13.48 9.59 2.17
C GLY A 244 -14.88 9.82 1.61
N GLY A 245 -15.69 8.76 1.52
CA GLY A 245 -17.09 8.84 1.10
C GLY A 245 -17.94 9.68 2.04
N VAL A 246 -17.87 9.43 3.35
CA VAL A 246 -18.63 10.19 4.36
C VAL A 246 -18.34 11.69 4.32
N LEU A 247 -17.09 12.08 4.02
CA LEU A 247 -16.71 13.49 3.90
C LEU A 247 -17.44 14.24 2.76
N THR A 248 -18.02 13.52 1.80
CA THR A 248 -18.88 14.14 0.77
C THR A 248 -20.29 14.49 1.29
N LYS A 249 -20.74 13.83 2.38
CA LYS A 249 -22.09 13.94 2.97
C LYS A 249 -22.05 14.05 4.51
N PRO A 250 -21.38 15.07 5.08
CA PRO A 250 -21.14 15.15 6.53
C PRO A 250 -22.42 15.35 7.36
N ARG A 251 -23.43 16.05 6.82
CA ARG A 251 -24.71 16.31 7.52
C ARG A 251 -25.55 15.05 7.62
N ASP A 252 -25.80 14.40 6.49
CA ASP A 252 -26.58 13.16 6.41
C ASP A 252 -25.95 12.03 7.26
N ALA A 253 -24.62 11.96 7.30
CA ALA A 253 -23.90 11.00 8.14
C ALA A 253 -24.16 11.24 9.64
N LEU A 254 -24.12 12.50 10.09
CA LEU A 254 -24.41 12.86 11.48
C LEU A 254 -25.85 12.51 11.85
N GLU A 255 -26.81 12.83 10.98
CA GLU A 255 -28.23 12.51 11.17
C GLU A 255 -28.47 11.00 11.27
N THR A 256 -27.81 10.21 10.41
CA THR A 256 -27.91 8.75 10.42
C THR A 256 -27.37 8.15 11.72
N VAL A 257 -26.27 8.70 12.26
CA VAL A 257 -25.71 8.24 13.54
C VAL A 257 -26.60 8.64 14.70
N MET A 258 -27.08 9.88 14.74
CA MET A 258 -27.97 10.36 15.80
C MET A 258 -29.28 9.59 15.86
N ALA A 259 -29.84 9.21 14.71
CA ALA A 259 -31.05 8.40 14.62
C ALA A 259 -30.88 6.97 15.18
N LYS A 260 -29.65 6.44 15.25
CA LYS A 260 -29.37 5.11 15.82
C LYS A 260 -29.10 5.10 17.33
N VAL A 261 -28.82 6.27 17.91
CA VAL A 261 -28.50 6.42 19.34
C VAL A 261 -29.74 6.75 20.17
N GLN A 262 -30.85 7.12 19.52
CA GLN A 262 -32.17 7.32 20.11
C GLN A 262 -32.97 6.01 20.16
#